data_AF-A0A852KLW2-F1
#
_entry.id   AF-A0A852KLW2-F1
#
_cell.length_a   1.000
_cell.length_b   1.000
_cell.length_c   1.000
_cell.angle_alpha   90.00
_cell.angle_beta   90.00
_cell.angle_gamma   90.00
#
_symmetry.space_group_name_H-M   'P 1'
#
loop_
_entity.id
_entity.type
_entity.pdbx_description
1 polymer ?
#
loop_
_entity_poly.entity_id
_entity_poly.type
_entity_poly.pdbx_seq_one_letter_code
_entity_poly.pdbx_strand_id
1 'polypeptide(L)'
;RKGLTWKYYAKKILYFLRQQNILKNLKEYLQRPTEQQSFLEGAVFIDQYCNPLSDICFKSVQAQVDDIADKVRKVLRAKNPRHPSLASKAGEILIPEIELQRQVLDAMNCVLYEQLKYKGNELDYYNSLNSYIHQVLIRRTGIPISLSVLYLTIARQLGVKLEPVNFPSHFLLRWCQGKEGSTDIFDYTYIDAFGKGKQLTVKECEYLIGHHVTEEFYGVVTSKEVLQRMVGNLLNLGKRESTDQSYQLLRDSLDLYLAMYPDNVQHLMLQARLYFHLGIWPEKVLDILQHIQALDPSQHGAVGYLVQHTLEHIERRKEEVGPEVKHRSDEKHKEVCFSIGLIMKHKRYGYNCVIYGWDPACMMGHEWIRNMNVHSLPHGPHQPFYNVLVEDGSCRYAAQENLEHNSEPREIPHPDIGRYFCEFTGTHYLANTELEIRYPEDLELTRATVQKIYSSSKE
;
A
#
# COMPACT_ATOMS: atom_id res chain seq x y z
N ARG A 1 -24.35 -9.64 -2.25
CA ARG A 1 -25.75 -9.73 -2.75
C ARG A 1 -26.50 -8.40 -2.75
N LYS A 2 -27.14 -7.90 -1.67
CA LYS A 2 -27.78 -6.56 -1.69
C LYS A 2 -26.88 -5.42 -1.18
N GLY A 3 -27.20 -4.18 -1.60
CA GLY A 3 -26.58 -2.95 -1.11
C GLY A 3 -25.11 -2.79 -1.49
N LEU A 4 -24.73 -3.28 -2.67
CA LEU A 4 -23.33 -3.28 -3.14
C LEU A 4 -22.76 -1.86 -3.25
N THR A 5 -23.54 -0.92 -3.83
CA THR A 5 -23.16 0.49 -3.94
C THR A 5 -22.91 1.15 -2.58
N TRP A 6 -23.84 0.98 -1.64
CA TRP A 6 -23.68 1.50 -0.29
C TRP A 6 -22.44 0.93 0.41
N LYS A 7 -22.20 -0.38 0.29
CA LYS A 7 -21.00 -1.02 0.86
C LYS A 7 -19.71 -0.49 0.24
N TYR A 8 -19.69 -0.29 -1.07
CA TYR A 8 -18.52 0.24 -1.78
C TYR A 8 -18.17 1.64 -1.29
N TYR A 9 -19.12 2.57 -1.30
CA TYR A 9 -18.87 3.95 -0.87
C TYR A 9 -18.67 4.06 0.65
N ALA A 10 -19.37 3.28 1.47
CA ALA A 10 -19.10 3.21 2.91
C ALA A 10 -17.66 2.76 3.19
N LYS A 11 -17.15 1.77 2.44
CA LYS A 11 -15.76 1.32 2.55
C LYS A 11 -14.76 2.43 2.16
N LYS A 12 -15.03 3.17 1.07
CA LYS A 12 -14.19 4.31 0.64
C LYS A 12 -14.21 5.47 1.65
N ILE A 13 -15.37 5.80 2.20
CA ILE A 13 -15.50 6.83 3.25
C ILE A 13 -14.78 6.39 4.51
N LEU A 14 -14.98 5.14 4.96
CA LEU A 14 -14.30 4.61 6.13
C LEU A 14 -12.78 4.59 5.97
N TYR A 15 -12.29 4.21 4.78
CA TYR A 15 -10.87 4.27 4.42
C TYR A 15 -10.31 5.67 4.66
N PHE A 16 -10.96 6.69 4.08
CA PHE A 16 -10.55 8.08 4.20
C PHE A 16 -10.62 8.60 5.65
N LEU A 17 -11.72 8.35 6.35
CA LEU A 17 -11.89 8.80 7.74
C LEU A 17 -10.83 8.20 8.67
N ARG A 18 -10.51 6.91 8.50
CA ARG A 18 -9.45 6.27 9.28
C ARG A 18 -8.09 6.86 8.97
N GLN A 19 -7.76 7.09 7.70
CA GLN A 19 -6.51 7.76 7.31
C GLN A 19 -6.38 9.15 7.96
N GLN A 20 -7.44 9.96 7.96
CA GLN A 20 -7.41 11.27 8.61
C GLN A 20 -7.18 11.17 10.12
N ASN A 21 -7.84 10.22 10.78
CA ASN A 21 -7.64 9.98 12.22
C ASN A 21 -6.20 9.51 12.51
N ILE A 22 -5.65 8.63 11.68
CA ILE A 22 -4.26 8.13 11.81
C ILE A 22 -3.26 9.27 11.61
N LEU A 23 -3.45 10.15 10.61
CA LEU A 23 -2.58 11.31 10.42
C LEU A 23 -2.62 12.28 11.60
N LYS A 24 -3.80 12.49 12.18
CA LYS A 24 -3.92 13.29 13.40
C LYS A 24 -3.10 12.68 14.54
N ASN A 25 -3.28 11.37 14.79
CA ASN A 25 -2.54 10.67 15.85
C ASN A 25 -1.03 10.63 15.59
N LEU A 26 -0.61 10.49 14.33
CA LEU A 26 0.80 10.55 13.93
C LEU A 26 1.40 11.93 14.22
N LYS A 27 0.67 13.02 13.94
CA LYS A 27 1.12 14.39 14.28
C LYS A 27 1.26 14.57 15.79
N GLU A 28 0.29 14.10 16.58
CA GLU A 28 0.37 14.13 18.04
C GLU A 28 1.57 13.31 18.57
N TYR A 29 1.84 12.14 17.99
CA TYR A 29 3.01 11.32 18.29
C TYR A 29 4.33 12.06 17.98
N LEU A 30 4.45 12.69 16.81
CA LEU A 30 5.65 13.42 16.39
C LEU A 30 5.92 14.68 17.22
N GLN A 31 4.91 15.21 17.93
CA GLN A 31 5.06 16.34 18.86
C GLN A 31 5.55 15.94 20.25
N ARG A 32 5.56 14.64 20.59
CA ARG A 32 6.08 14.15 21.88
C ARG A 32 7.61 14.31 21.95
N PRO A 33 8.21 14.46 23.14
CA PRO A 33 9.67 14.40 23.30
C PRO A 33 10.26 13.12 22.72
N THR A 34 11.47 13.18 22.15
CA THR A 34 12.12 12.07 21.45
C THR A 34 12.22 10.80 22.31
N GLU A 35 12.41 10.94 23.62
CA GLU A 35 12.51 9.82 24.56
C GLU A 35 11.18 9.06 24.74
N GLN A 36 10.05 9.71 24.44
CA GLN A 36 8.70 9.17 24.52
C GLN A 36 8.17 8.64 23.18
N GLN A 37 8.93 8.85 22.09
CA GLN A 37 8.56 8.40 20.74
C GLN A 37 8.96 6.94 20.53
N SER A 38 8.05 6.01 20.82
CA SER A 38 8.26 4.58 20.54
C SER A 38 8.35 4.29 19.04
N PHE A 39 9.50 3.77 18.58
CA PHE A 39 9.69 3.35 17.20
C PHE A 39 8.64 2.32 16.74
N LEU A 40 8.19 1.43 17.65
CA LEU A 40 7.14 0.46 17.35
C LEU A 40 5.79 1.14 17.10
N GLU A 41 5.42 2.13 17.93
CA GLU A 41 4.18 2.90 17.76
C GLU A 41 4.19 3.66 16.43
N GLY A 42 5.31 4.31 16.12
CA GLY A 42 5.52 4.98 14.83
C GLY A 42 5.37 4.02 13.65
N ALA A 43 5.99 2.83 13.71
CA ALA A 43 5.87 1.80 12.67
C ALA A 43 4.40 1.33 12.49
N VAL A 44 3.64 1.22 13.59
CA VAL A 44 2.21 0.89 13.54
C VAL A 44 1.39 1.99 12.86
N PHE A 45 1.71 3.27 13.02
CA PHE A 45 1.00 4.35 12.30
C PHE A 45 1.18 4.25 10.78
N ILE A 46 2.41 3.97 10.31
CA ILE A 46 2.67 3.77 8.88
C ILE A 46 1.83 2.60 8.35
N ASP A 47 1.82 1.51 9.10
CA ASP A 47 1.11 0.30 8.78
C ASP A 47 -0.42 0.50 8.70
N GLN A 48 -0.99 1.14 9.74
CA GLN A 48 -2.40 1.52 9.78
C GLN A 48 -2.77 2.47 8.65
N TYR A 49 -1.91 3.42 8.29
CA TYR A 49 -2.25 4.41 7.26
C TYR A 49 -2.28 3.81 5.85
N CYS A 50 -1.34 2.91 5.54
CA CYS A 50 -1.34 2.17 4.29
C CYS A 50 -2.41 1.07 4.23
N ASN A 51 -2.85 0.57 5.40
CA ASN A 51 -3.84 -0.50 5.51
C ASN A 51 -5.00 -0.11 6.44
N PRO A 52 -5.73 0.99 6.20
CA PRO A 52 -6.65 1.57 7.18
C PRO A 52 -7.87 0.71 7.45
N LEU A 53 -8.19 -0.22 6.54
CA LEU A 53 -9.32 -1.15 6.73
C LEU A 53 -8.93 -2.44 7.45
N SER A 54 -7.62 -2.70 7.62
CA SER A 54 -7.12 -3.84 8.38
C SER A 54 -7.30 -3.61 9.88
N ASP A 55 -7.52 -4.68 10.63
CA ASP A 55 -7.62 -4.64 12.09
C ASP A 55 -6.22 -4.64 12.72
N ILE A 56 -5.54 -3.51 12.63
CA ILE A 56 -4.19 -3.32 13.17
C ILE A 56 -4.33 -2.52 14.47
N CYS A 57 -4.05 -3.18 15.60
CA CYS A 57 -4.10 -2.56 16.93
C CYS A 57 -2.71 -2.52 17.55
N PHE A 58 -2.25 -1.34 18.00
CA PHE A 58 -0.98 -1.19 18.70
C PHE A 58 -0.86 -2.15 19.90
N LYS A 59 -1.92 -2.33 20.68
CA LYS A 59 -1.93 -3.26 21.82
C LYS A 59 -1.69 -4.71 21.40
N SER A 60 -2.24 -5.13 20.25
CA SER A 60 -2.06 -6.49 19.72
C SER A 60 -0.64 -6.69 19.19
N VAL A 61 -0.08 -5.70 18.50
CA VAL A 61 1.31 -5.70 18.03
C VAL A 61 2.27 -5.74 19.23
N GLN A 62 2.02 -4.92 20.25
CA GLN A 62 2.80 -4.87 21.48
C GLN A 62 2.77 -6.22 22.22
N ALA A 63 1.59 -6.83 22.38
CA ALA A 63 1.46 -8.13 23.03
C ALA A 63 2.23 -9.25 22.31
N GLN A 64 2.30 -9.22 20.97
CA GLN A 64 3.12 -10.17 20.21
C GLN A 64 4.62 -9.95 20.45
N VAL A 65 5.07 -8.70 20.55
CA VAL A 65 6.46 -8.38 20.91
C VAL A 65 6.76 -8.82 22.34
N ASP A 66 5.82 -8.64 23.26
CA ASP A 66 5.95 -9.05 24.67
C ASP A 66 6.07 -10.59 24.80
N ASP A 67 5.32 -11.37 24.01
CA ASP A 67 5.47 -12.84 23.96
C ASP A 67 6.87 -13.25 23.48
N ILE A 68 7.43 -12.52 22.51
CA ILE A 68 8.82 -12.76 22.06
C ILE A 68 9.80 -12.43 23.20
N ALA A 69 9.63 -11.29 23.86
CA ALA A 69 10.47 -10.91 25.00
C ALA A 69 10.38 -11.94 26.14
N ASP A 70 9.21 -12.51 26.41
CA ASP A 70 9.03 -13.57 27.40
C ASP A 70 9.73 -14.88 27.01
N LYS A 71 9.76 -15.23 25.72
CA LYS A 71 10.59 -16.35 25.23
C LYS A 71 12.08 -16.06 25.47
N VAL A 72 12.53 -14.83 25.24
CA VAL A 72 13.92 -14.43 25.52
C VAL A 72 14.22 -14.53 27.02
N ARG A 73 13.32 -14.05 27.89
CA ARG A 73 13.45 -14.21 29.35
C ARG A 73 13.54 -15.69 29.77
N LYS A 74 12.81 -16.60 29.12
CA LYS A 74 12.92 -18.04 29.37
C LYS A 74 14.30 -18.59 29.01
N VAL A 75 14.85 -18.21 27.86
CA VAL A 75 16.22 -18.60 27.45
C VAL A 75 17.27 -18.02 28.41
N LEU A 76 17.13 -16.75 28.78
CA LEU A 76 18.01 -16.09 29.75
C LEU A 76 17.97 -16.76 31.11
N ARG A 77 16.79 -17.10 31.62
CA ARG A 77 16.64 -17.78 32.92
C ARG A 77 17.35 -19.13 32.96
N ALA A 78 17.37 -19.87 31.84
CA ALA A 78 18.06 -21.15 31.76
C ALA A 78 19.59 -20.99 31.82
N LYS A 79 20.14 -19.89 31.28
CA LYS A 79 21.59 -19.60 31.30
C LYS A 79 22.06 -18.86 32.55
N ASN A 80 21.29 -17.87 33.00
CA ASN A 80 21.58 -17.00 34.13
C ASN A 80 20.27 -16.68 34.90
N PRO A 81 19.90 -17.47 35.92
CA PRO A 81 18.65 -17.27 36.67
C PRO A 81 18.57 -15.96 37.45
N ARG A 82 19.70 -15.30 37.72
CA ARG A 82 19.79 -14.04 38.48
C ARG A 82 19.95 -12.81 37.58
N HIS A 83 19.73 -12.97 36.27
CA HIS A 83 19.91 -11.89 35.32
C HIS A 83 18.96 -10.69 35.58
N PRO A 84 19.43 -9.43 35.54
CA PRO A 84 18.60 -8.25 35.81
C PRO A 84 17.35 -8.13 34.91
N SER A 85 17.42 -8.56 33.66
CA SER A 85 16.28 -8.60 32.72
C SER A 85 15.12 -9.50 33.13
N LEU A 86 15.27 -10.31 34.18
CA LEU A 86 14.22 -11.17 34.74
C LEU A 86 13.44 -10.50 35.88
N ALA A 87 13.90 -9.34 36.35
CA ALA A 87 13.25 -8.59 37.43
C ALA A 87 11.96 -7.90 36.94
N SER A 88 11.06 -7.60 37.87
CA SER A 88 9.78 -6.93 37.56
C SER A 88 9.92 -5.53 36.94
N LYS A 89 11.09 -4.89 37.08
CA LYS A 89 11.43 -3.58 36.49
C LYS A 89 12.34 -3.68 35.26
N ALA A 90 12.49 -4.88 34.69
CA ALA A 90 13.31 -5.08 33.50
C ALA A 90 12.81 -4.20 32.35
N GLY A 91 13.71 -3.40 31.77
CA GLY A 91 13.40 -2.45 30.70
C GLY A 91 13.11 -1.01 31.17
N GLU A 92 12.82 -0.79 32.46
CA GLU A 92 12.79 0.57 33.05
C GLU A 92 14.20 1.07 33.38
N ILE A 93 15.09 0.14 33.74
CA ILE A 93 16.48 0.41 34.10
C ILE A 93 17.37 -0.31 33.09
N LEU A 94 18.34 0.42 32.54
CA LEU A 94 19.35 -0.13 31.65
C LEU A 94 20.36 -0.96 32.45
N ILE A 95 20.81 -2.05 31.84
CA ILE A 95 21.83 -2.92 32.43
C ILE A 95 23.18 -2.23 32.28
N PRO A 96 23.93 -1.94 33.36
CA PRO A 96 25.21 -1.23 33.25
C PRO A 96 26.32 -2.15 32.70
N GLU A 97 26.30 -3.44 33.00
CA GLU A 97 27.36 -4.37 32.61
C GLU A 97 27.19 -4.85 31.17
N ILE A 98 28.21 -4.60 30.34
CA ILE A 98 28.24 -4.98 28.91
C ILE A 98 28.09 -6.49 28.73
N GLU A 99 28.67 -7.31 29.62
CA GLU A 99 28.60 -8.77 29.50
C GLU A 99 27.17 -9.30 29.76
N LEU A 100 26.43 -8.66 30.67
CA LEU A 100 25.01 -8.99 30.88
C LEU A 100 24.16 -8.52 29.69
N GLN A 101 24.44 -7.33 29.12
CA GLN A 101 23.79 -6.90 27.88
C GLN A 101 24.07 -7.87 26.72
N ARG A 102 25.30 -8.40 26.61
CA ARG A 102 25.69 -9.40 25.61
C ARG A 102 24.87 -10.68 25.76
N GLN A 103 24.69 -11.18 26.98
CA GLN A 103 23.84 -12.35 27.25
C GLN A 103 22.41 -12.15 26.76
N VAL A 104 21.85 -10.94 26.91
CA VAL A 104 20.53 -10.59 26.36
C VAL A 104 20.53 -10.68 24.84
N LEU A 105 21.48 -10.05 24.16
CA LEU A 105 21.57 -10.07 22.70
C LEU A 105 21.73 -11.49 22.15
N ASP A 106 22.54 -12.34 22.80
CA ASP A 106 22.71 -13.74 22.40
C ASP A 106 21.42 -14.55 22.59
N ALA A 107 20.70 -14.32 23.69
CA ALA A 107 19.40 -14.96 23.93
C ALA A 107 18.34 -14.47 22.93
N MET A 108 18.36 -13.18 22.55
CA MET A 108 17.51 -12.64 21.50
C MET A 108 17.81 -13.29 20.14
N ASN A 109 19.07 -13.43 19.77
CA ASN A 109 19.48 -14.05 18.51
C ASN A 109 19.01 -15.51 18.44
N CYS A 110 19.16 -16.27 19.53
CA CYS A 110 18.65 -17.63 19.63
C CYS A 110 17.12 -17.68 19.44
N VAL A 111 16.36 -16.83 20.14
CA VAL A 111 14.89 -16.83 20.02
C VAL A 111 14.43 -16.38 18.64
N LEU A 112 14.92 -15.23 18.14
CA LEU A 112 14.45 -14.66 16.87
C LEU A 112 14.84 -15.54 15.69
N TYR A 113 16.11 -15.94 15.58
CA TYR A 113 16.63 -16.55 14.37
C TYR A 113 16.66 -18.08 14.42
N GLU A 114 16.89 -18.67 15.59
CA GLU A 114 16.95 -20.14 15.73
C GLU A 114 15.60 -20.76 16.07
N GLN A 115 14.83 -20.18 16.99
CA GLN A 115 13.54 -20.74 17.42
C GLN A 115 12.38 -20.25 16.55
N LEU A 116 12.25 -18.92 16.38
CA LEU A 116 11.15 -18.30 15.66
C LEU A 116 11.41 -18.20 14.15
N LYS A 117 12.67 -18.33 13.71
CA LYS A 117 13.07 -18.32 12.30
C LYS A 117 12.76 -17.00 11.57
N TYR A 118 12.89 -15.87 12.27
CA TYR A 118 12.91 -14.56 11.60
C TYR A 118 14.02 -14.51 10.56
N LYS A 119 13.77 -13.87 9.43
CA LYS A 119 14.77 -13.67 8.37
C LYS A 119 14.49 -12.45 7.50
N GLY A 120 15.56 -11.91 6.92
CA GLY A 120 15.45 -10.98 5.81
C GLY A 120 14.78 -11.62 4.59
N ASN A 121 13.93 -10.86 3.89
CA ASN A 121 13.34 -11.32 2.63
C ASN A 121 14.19 -10.90 1.44
N GLU A 122 15.24 -11.67 1.14
CA GLU A 122 16.15 -11.38 0.02
C GLU A 122 15.53 -11.72 -1.35
N LEU A 123 14.71 -12.79 -1.40
CA LEU A 123 14.09 -13.28 -2.64
C LEU A 123 13.00 -12.35 -3.18
N ASP A 124 12.23 -11.75 -2.26
CA ASP A 124 11.13 -10.85 -2.58
C ASP A 124 11.25 -9.58 -1.71
N TYR A 125 12.41 -8.92 -1.83
CA TYR A 125 12.76 -7.74 -1.03
C TYR A 125 11.76 -6.61 -1.19
N TYR A 126 11.22 -6.46 -2.40
CA TYR A 126 10.32 -5.37 -2.77
C TYR A 126 8.84 -5.64 -2.48
N ASN A 127 8.53 -6.66 -1.70
CA ASN A 127 7.20 -6.88 -1.17
C ASN A 127 6.84 -5.83 -0.10
N SER A 128 5.75 -5.09 -0.29
CA SER A 128 5.28 -4.09 0.68
C SER A 128 4.99 -4.67 2.06
N LEU A 129 4.57 -5.95 2.13
CA LEU A 129 4.34 -6.65 3.39
C LEU A 129 5.59 -6.80 4.26
N ASN A 130 6.79 -6.64 3.69
CA ASN A 130 8.03 -6.66 4.46
C ASN A 130 8.24 -5.36 5.27
N SER A 131 7.51 -4.28 4.97
CA SER A 131 7.60 -2.98 5.65
C SER A 131 6.55 -2.79 6.74
N TYR A 132 5.47 -3.59 6.73
CA TYR A 132 4.35 -3.51 7.66
C TYR A 132 4.63 -4.36 8.90
N ILE A 133 4.78 -3.72 10.07
CA ILE A 133 5.24 -4.40 11.29
C ILE A 133 4.29 -5.53 11.72
N HIS A 134 2.98 -5.42 11.50
CA HIS A 134 2.04 -6.51 11.80
C HIS A 134 2.30 -7.74 10.91
N GLN A 135 2.65 -7.53 9.64
CA GLN A 135 2.99 -8.60 8.71
C GLN A 135 4.37 -9.18 8.99
N VAL A 136 5.32 -8.36 9.42
CA VAL A 136 6.66 -8.84 9.83
C VAL A 136 6.55 -9.78 11.03
N LEU A 137 5.68 -9.50 11.99
CA LEU A 137 5.43 -10.39 13.13
C LEU A 137 4.78 -11.73 12.71
N ILE A 138 3.77 -11.68 11.84
CA ILE A 138 3.02 -12.86 11.37
C ILE A 138 3.89 -13.73 10.46
N ARG A 139 4.50 -13.13 9.43
CA ARG A 139 5.28 -13.83 8.39
C ARG A 139 6.70 -14.14 8.84
N ARG A 140 7.19 -13.45 9.87
CA ARG A 140 8.57 -13.51 10.38
C ARG A 140 9.61 -13.16 9.30
N THR A 141 9.20 -12.32 8.36
CA THR A 141 10.04 -11.85 7.24
C THR A 141 9.91 -10.35 7.10
N GLY A 142 11.03 -9.65 6.93
CA GLY A 142 11.06 -8.20 6.80
C GLY A 142 12.25 -7.67 6.00
N ILE A 143 12.31 -6.35 5.88
CA ILE A 143 13.46 -5.59 5.37
C ILE A 143 14.31 -5.03 6.52
N PRO A 144 15.54 -4.54 6.28
CA PRO A 144 16.46 -4.14 7.35
C PRO A 144 15.85 -3.23 8.42
N ILE A 145 15.17 -2.15 8.01
CA ILE A 145 14.57 -1.21 8.96
C ILE A 145 13.48 -1.83 9.83
N SER A 146 12.63 -2.69 9.25
CA SER A 146 11.51 -3.31 9.97
C SER A 146 11.98 -4.34 11.01
N LEU A 147 13.01 -5.13 10.67
CA LEU A 147 13.62 -6.09 11.58
C LEU A 147 14.42 -5.38 12.66
N SER A 148 15.10 -4.28 12.33
CA SER A 148 15.82 -3.46 13.30
C SER A 148 14.88 -2.78 14.30
N VAL A 149 13.71 -2.28 13.89
CA VAL A 149 12.69 -1.74 14.81
C VAL A 149 12.20 -2.82 15.78
N LEU A 150 11.91 -4.03 15.29
CA LEU A 150 11.53 -5.17 16.14
C LEU A 150 12.64 -5.51 17.14
N TYR A 151 13.87 -5.68 16.65
CA TYR A 151 15.04 -6.04 17.45
C TYR A 151 15.33 -5.01 18.55
N LEU A 152 15.39 -3.73 18.18
CA LEU A 152 15.56 -2.61 19.12
C LEU A 152 14.46 -2.57 20.18
N THR A 153 13.21 -2.84 19.80
CA THR A 153 12.09 -2.80 20.75
C THR A 153 12.22 -3.90 21.80
N ILE A 154 12.56 -5.12 21.39
CA ILE A 154 12.76 -6.26 22.30
C ILE A 154 13.98 -6.02 23.19
N ALA A 155 15.10 -5.52 22.64
CA ALA A 155 16.31 -5.22 23.40
C ALA A 155 16.02 -4.22 24.53
N ARG A 156 15.28 -3.14 24.22
CA ARG A 156 14.91 -2.12 25.21
C ARG A 156 14.06 -2.70 26.34
N GLN A 157 13.08 -3.55 26.04
CA GLN A 157 12.27 -4.24 27.07
C GLN A 157 13.07 -5.16 27.98
N LEU A 158 14.24 -5.60 27.53
CA LEU A 158 15.15 -6.46 28.28
C LEU A 158 16.30 -5.69 28.94
N GLY A 159 16.28 -4.36 28.90
CA GLY A 159 17.25 -3.49 29.56
C GLY A 159 18.50 -3.18 28.75
N VAL A 160 18.50 -3.42 27.43
CA VAL A 160 19.61 -3.10 26.53
C VAL A 160 19.22 -1.91 25.65
N LYS A 161 19.99 -0.82 25.71
CA LYS A 161 19.78 0.34 24.85
C LYS A 161 20.52 0.15 23.53
N LEU A 162 19.75 0.09 22.45
CA LEU A 162 20.25 0.13 21.08
C LEU A 162 19.79 1.43 20.43
N GLU A 163 20.60 1.96 19.53
CA GLU A 163 20.33 3.21 18.83
C GLU A 163 20.26 2.94 17.31
N PRO A 164 19.22 3.42 16.60
CA PRO A 164 19.11 3.19 15.16
C PRO A 164 20.14 4.01 14.38
N VAL A 165 20.67 3.44 13.30
CA VAL A 165 21.66 4.06 12.43
C VAL A 165 21.26 3.86 10.96
N ASN A 166 21.19 4.96 10.21
CA ASN A 166 20.71 4.95 8.83
C ASN A 166 21.88 4.93 7.85
N PHE A 167 22.05 3.80 7.16
CA PHE A 167 23.05 3.67 6.09
C PHE A 167 22.38 3.73 4.70
N PRO A 168 23.17 4.05 3.65
CA PRO A 168 22.71 3.85 2.29
C PRO A 168 22.43 2.37 2.06
N SER A 169 21.28 2.07 1.45
CA SER A 169 20.82 0.70 1.12
C SER A 169 20.63 -0.29 2.29
N HIS A 170 21.02 0.06 3.52
CA HIS A 170 20.89 -0.81 4.70
C HIS A 170 20.45 -0.02 5.96
N PHE A 171 20.09 -0.72 7.03
CA PHE A 171 19.71 -0.08 8.29
C PHE A 171 20.18 -0.94 9.47
N LEU A 172 21.03 -0.36 10.31
CA LEU A 172 21.69 -1.05 11.42
C LEU A 172 21.26 -0.46 12.76
N LEU A 173 21.62 -1.16 13.83
CA LEU A 173 21.56 -0.63 15.19
C LEU A 173 23.00 -0.46 15.69
N ARG A 174 23.27 0.52 16.54
CA ARG A 174 24.53 0.63 17.28
C ARG A 174 24.32 0.35 18.75
N TRP A 175 25.30 -0.31 19.34
CA TRP A 175 25.36 -0.73 20.73
C TRP A 175 26.63 -0.18 21.36
N CYS A 176 26.48 0.70 22.35
CA CYS A 176 27.61 1.35 23.03
C CYS A 176 28.34 0.34 23.94
N GLN A 177 29.64 0.15 23.71
CA GLN A 177 30.53 -0.63 24.57
C GLN A 177 31.55 0.25 25.33
N GLY A 178 31.62 1.54 25.00
CA GLY A 178 32.45 2.52 25.71
C GLY A 178 31.69 3.26 26.81
N LYS A 179 32.01 4.55 27.00
CA LYS A 179 31.28 5.43 27.91
C LYS A 179 29.94 5.84 27.29
N GLU A 180 28.90 5.89 28.10
CA GLU A 180 27.60 6.39 27.67
C GLU A 180 27.73 7.82 27.12
N GLY A 181 27.21 8.06 25.92
CA GLY A 181 27.32 9.33 25.22
C GLY A 181 28.62 9.54 24.44
N SER A 182 29.46 8.52 24.26
CA SER A 182 30.65 8.63 23.41
C SER A 182 30.28 9.01 21.96
N THR A 183 31.06 9.89 21.36
CA THR A 183 30.94 10.26 19.94
C THR A 183 31.88 9.46 19.05
N ASP A 184 32.79 8.68 19.62
CA ASP A 184 33.73 7.85 18.87
C ASP A 184 33.02 6.64 18.29
N ILE A 185 33.03 6.48 16.96
CA ILE A 185 32.38 5.37 16.25
C ILE A 185 32.99 4.00 16.62
N PHE A 186 34.23 3.96 17.12
CA PHE A 186 34.90 2.73 17.54
C PHE A 186 34.48 2.25 18.93
N ASP A 187 33.80 3.09 19.72
CA ASP A 187 33.18 2.70 21.00
C ASP A 187 31.85 1.94 20.82
N TYR A 188 31.42 1.74 19.56
CA TYR A 188 30.18 1.07 19.22
C TYR A 188 30.41 -0.23 18.46
N THR A 189 29.58 -1.22 18.80
CA THR A 189 29.34 -2.39 17.95
C THR A 189 28.06 -2.17 17.16
N TYR A 190 28.07 -2.49 15.87
CA TYR A 190 26.90 -2.37 15.01
C TYR A 190 26.21 -3.72 14.87
N ILE A 191 24.88 -3.75 14.88
CA ILE A 191 24.07 -4.95 14.87
C ILE A 191 23.21 -4.95 13.62
N ASP A 192 23.36 -6.00 12.81
CA ASP A 192 22.53 -6.24 11.64
C ASP A 192 21.39 -7.21 11.97
N ALA A 193 20.20 -6.68 12.25
CA ALA A 193 19.01 -7.49 12.49
C ALA A 193 18.51 -8.24 11.24
N PHE A 194 18.84 -7.76 10.03
CA PHE A 194 18.54 -8.46 8.79
C PHE A 194 19.49 -9.66 8.61
N GLY A 195 20.77 -9.42 8.90
CA GLY A 195 21.87 -10.40 8.94
C GLY A 195 21.92 -11.26 10.21
N LYS A 196 20.75 -11.61 10.78
CA LYS A 196 20.61 -12.50 11.94
C LYS A 196 21.32 -12.03 13.22
N GLY A 197 21.30 -10.71 13.47
CA GLY A 197 21.88 -10.11 14.67
C GLY A 197 23.40 -10.11 14.68
N LYS A 198 24.04 -10.20 13.50
CA LYS A 198 25.50 -10.15 13.37
C LYS A 198 26.03 -8.86 13.96
N GLN A 199 27.03 -8.98 14.83
CA GLN A 199 27.78 -7.86 15.40
C GLN A 199 28.93 -7.50 14.45
N LEU A 200 29.08 -6.22 14.16
CA LEU A 200 29.95 -5.67 13.13
C LEU A 200 30.79 -4.54 13.71
N THR A 201 32.05 -4.51 13.31
CA THR A 201 32.94 -3.35 13.44
C THR A 201 32.66 -2.32 12.34
N VAL A 202 33.18 -1.10 12.49
CA VAL A 202 33.11 -0.04 11.47
C VAL A 202 33.53 -0.54 10.08
N LYS A 203 34.67 -1.24 9.99
CA LYS A 203 35.16 -1.79 8.72
C LYS A 203 34.23 -2.84 8.10
N GLU A 204 33.58 -3.65 8.94
CA GLU A 204 32.63 -4.66 8.46
C GLU A 204 31.31 -4.04 8.03
N CYS A 205 30.90 -2.90 8.60
CA CYS A 205 29.77 -2.12 8.11
C CYS A 205 30.03 -1.65 6.67
N GLU A 206 31.19 -1.06 6.40
CA GLU A 206 31.56 -0.59 5.05
C GLU A 206 31.58 -1.74 4.04
N TYR A 207 32.10 -2.90 4.44
CA TYR A 207 32.10 -4.10 3.59
C TYR A 207 30.67 -4.56 3.26
N LEU A 208 29.78 -4.57 4.26
CA LEU A 208 28.37 -4.95 4.09
C LEU A 208 27.62 -3.98 3.17
N ILE A 209 27.91 -2.69 3.29
CA ILE A 209 27.28 -1.60 2.55
C ILE A 209 27.85 -1.48 1.12
N GLY A 210 29.07 -1.98 0.89
CA GLY A 210 29.73 -2.01 -0.41
C GLY A 210 30.37 -0.68 -0.84
N HIS A 211 30.49 0.29 0.07
CA HIS A 211 31.18 1.55 -0.15
C HIS A 211 31.68 2.14 1.18
N HIS A 212 32.73 2.96 1.10
CA HIS A 212 33.19 3.75 2.23
C HIS A 212 32.17 4.84 2.56
N VAL A 213 31.90 5.04 3.84
CA VAL A 213 30.91 6.00 4.34
C VAL A 213 31.57 6.98 5.32
N THR A 214 31.13 8.23 5.34
CA THR A 214 31.62 9.23 6.29
C THR A 214 31.12 8.93 7.70
N GLU A 215 31.80 9.48 8.72
CA GLU A 215 31.43 9.32 10.14
C GLU A 215 29.97 9.75 10.43
N GLU A 216 29.43 10.68 9.64
CA GLU A 216 28.05 11.16 9.73
C GLU A 216 27.00 10.04 9.60
N PHE A 217 27.27 9.01 8.78
CA PHE A 217 26.36 7.87 8.60
C PHE A 217 26.26 6.96 9.83
N TYR A 218 27.21 7.06 10.77
CA TYR A 218 27.22 6.27 12.00
C TYR A 218 26.43 6.94 13.14
N GLY A 219 25.89 8.13 12.89
CA GLY A 219 25.05 8.89 13.81
C GLY A 219 23.74 8.18 14.15
N VAL A 220 23.24 8.44 15.35
CA VAL A 220 21.90 8.00 15.75
C VAL A 220 20.84 8.78 14.98
N VAL A 221 19.80 8.08 14.52
CA VAL A 221 18.63 8.72 13.90
C VAL A 221 17.45 8.80 14.84
N THR A 222 16.68 9.87 14.70
CA THR A 222 15.45 10.13 15.45
C THR A 222 14.30 9.24 14.97
N SER A 223 13.24 9.11 15.77
CA SER A 223 12.04 8.38 15.34
C SER A 223 11.43 8.97 14.07
N LYS A 224 11.46 10.30 13.90
CA LYS A 224 10.99 10.95 12.67
C LYS A 224 11.77 10.49 11.43
N GLU A 225 13.09 10.37 11.54
CA GLU A 225 13.96 9.89 10.44
C GLU A 225 13.78 8.39 10.17
N VAL A 226 13.54 7.57 11.22
CA VAL A 226 13.16 6.16 11.04
C VAL A 226 11.85 6.05 10.24
N LEU A 227 10.82 6.83 10.61
CA LEU A 227 9.55 6.85 9.87
C LEU A 227 9.73 7.38 8.45
N GLN A 228 10.54 8.41 8.25
CA GLN A 228 10.91 8.92 6.93
C GLN A 228 11.51 7.81 6.06
N ARG A 229 12.43 7.01 6.60
CA ARG A 229 13.08 5.90 5.90
C ARG A 229 12.10 4.77 5.59
N MET A 230 11.21 4.43 6.53
CA MET A 230 10.15 3.43 6.30
C MET A 230 9.20 3.87 5.17
N VAL A 231 8.73 5.13 5.20
CA VAL A 231 7.87 5.69 4.15
C VAL A 231 8.62 5.81 2.83
N GLY A 232 9.89 6.21 2.84
CA GLY A 232 10.74 6.27 1.65
C GLY A 232 10.90 4.91 0.97
N ASN A 233 10.98 3.83 1.74
CA ASN A 233 10.99 2.48 1.17
C ASN A 233 9.67 2.18 0.45
N LEU A 234 8.52 2.46 1.06
CA LEU A 234 7.20 2.28 0.43
C LEU A 234 6.99 3.18 -0.80
N LEU A 235 7.46 4.44 -0.75
CA LEU A 235 7.45 5.37 -1.86
C LEU A 235 8.22 4.82 -3.07
N ASN A 236 9.41 4.25 -2.82
CA ASN A 236 10.22 3.63 -3.87
C ASN A 236 9.59 2.36 -4.43
N LEU A 237 8.78 1.64 -3.65
CA LEU A 237 7.97 0.52 -4.15
C LEU A 237 6.87 1.01 -5.09
N GLY A 238 6.10 2.03 -4.66
CA GLY A 238 5.02 2.59 -5.48
C GLY A 238 5.49 3.17 -6.82
N LYS A 239 6.75 3.61 -6.92
CA LYS A 239 7.36 4.13 -8.16
C LYS A 239 7.74 3.05 -9.19
N ARG A 240 7.88 1.78 -8.79
CA ARG A 240 8.45 0.72 -9.64
C ARG A 240 7.48 0.19 -10.69
N GLU A 241 6.21 0.15 -10.34
CA GLU A 241 5.16 -0.42 -11.17
C GLU A 241 4.13 0.65 -11.53
N SER A 242 3.44 0.47 -12.66
CA SER A 242 2.35 1.34 -13.12
C SER A 242 1.01 0.59 -13.03
N THR A 243 0.67 0.13 -11.83
CA THR A 243 -0.59 -0.54 -11.51
C THR A 243 -1.45 0.33 -10.58
N ASP A 244 -2.75 0.11 -10.54
CA ASP A 244 -3.62 0.90 -9.63
C ASP A 244 -3.21 0.75 -8.15
N GLN A 245 -2.75 -0.44 -7.77
CA GLN A 245 -2.25 -0.70 -6.42
C GLN A 245 -0.94 0.05 -6.16
N SER A 246 -0.04 0.15 -7.14
CA SER A 246 1.21 0.90 -6.98
C SER A 246 0.95 2.41 -6.88
N TYR A 247 -0.02 2.96 -7.63
CA TYR A 247 -0.43 4.36 -7.50
C TYR A 247 -1.08 4.67 -6.16
N GLN A 248 -1.93 3.77 -5.64
CA GLN A 248 -2.49 3.92 -4.30
C GLN A 248 -1.38 3.92 -3.24
N LEU A 249 -0.45 2.96 -3.30
CA LEU A 249 0.70 2.91 -2.39
C LEU A 249 1.57 4.17 -2.50
N LEU A 250 1.84 4.64 -3.72
CA LEU A 250 2.62 5.84 -3.98
C LEU A 250 1.95 7.08 -3.37
N ARG A 251 0.64 7.23 -3.58
CA ARG A 251 -0.14 8.32 -2.99
C ARG A 251 -0.12 8.27 -1.46
N ASP A 252 -0.42 7.11 -0.87
CA ASP A 252 -0.47 6.97 0.59
C ASP A 252 0.92 7.24 1.21
N SER A 253 1.99 6.79 0.54
CA SER A 253 3.37 7.07 0.96
C SER A 253 3.72 8.55 0.84
N LEU A 254 3.28 9.25 -0.21
CA LEU A 254 3.47 10.69 -0.37
C LEU A 254 2.73 11.48 0.70
N ASP A 255 1.48 11.11 0.99
CA ASP A 255 0.66 11.76 2.01
C ASP A 255 1.31 11.64 3.40
N LEU A 256 1.85 10.46 3.75
CA LEU A 256 2.63 10.26 4.98
C LEU A 256 3.93 11.07 5.00
N TYR A 257 4.69 11.06 3.90
CA TYR A 257 5.96 11.76 3.82
C TYR A 257 5.76 13.26 4.01
N LEU A 258 4.79 13.84 3.31
CA LEU A 258 4.47 15.27 3.36
C LEU A 258 3.78 15.65 4.68
N ALA A 259 3.14 14.72 5.39
CA ALA A 259 2.68 14.96 6.75
C ALA A 259 3.85 15.20 7.74
N MET A 260 5.01 14.60 7.48
CA MET A 260 6.23 14.77 8.28
C MET A 260 7.10 15.92 7.79
N TYR A 261 7.16 16.14 6.48
CA TYR A 261 7.99 17.13 5.80
C TYR A 261 7.15 17.92 4.77
N PRO A 262 6.27 18.83 5.24
CA PRO A 262 5.29 19.51 4.38
C PRO A 262 5.91 20.39 3.30
N ASP A 263 7.11 20.91 3.54
CA ASP A 263 7.79 21.85 2.63
C ASP A 263 8.79 21.16 1.69
N ASN A 264 8.73 19.83 1.56
CA ASN A 264 9.60 19.12 0.63
C ASN A 264 9.13 19.31 -0.82
N VAL A 265 9.69 20.31 -1.51
CA VAL A 265 9.34 20.70 -2.90
C VAL A 265 9.36 19.51 -3.86
N GLN A 266 10.35 18.62 -3.76
CA GLN A 266 10.46 17.47 -4.65
C GLN A 266 9.26 16.50 -4.51
N HIS A 267 8.84 16.21 -3.27
CA HIS A 267 7.70 15.31 -3.03
C HIS A 267 6.36 16.00 -3.26
N LEU A 268 6.24 17.30 -2.99
CA LEU A 268 5.07 18.10 -3.38
C LEU A 268 4.87 18.07 -4.90
N MET A 269 5.93 18.31 -5.67
CA MET A 269 5.89 18.26 -7.13
C MET A 269 5.50 16.87 -7.63
N LEU A 270 6.02 15.81 -7.01
CA LEU A 270 5.62 14.44 -7.34
C LEU A 270 4.14 14.16 -7.03
N GLN A 271 3.61 14.65 -5.91
CA GLN A 271 2.20 14.52 -5.55
C GLN A 271 1.29 15.27 -6.53
N ALA A 272 1.64 16.52 -6.89
CA ALA A 272 0.91 17.30 -7.88
C ALA A 272 0.86 16.58 -9.25
N ARG A 273 2.01 16.07 -9.73
CA ARG A 273 2.09 15.29 -10.98
C ARG A 273 1.26 14.02 -10.93
N LEU A 274 1.30 13.30 -9.81
CA LEU A 274 0.51 12.08 -9.62
C LEU A 274 -0.99 12.38 -9.68
N TYR A 275 -1.45 13.40 -8.95
CA TYR A 275 -2.86 13.77 -8.92
C TYR A 275 -3.35 14.30 -10.26
N PHE A 276 -2.53 15.11 -10.94
CA PHE A 276 -2.78 15.56 -12.31
C PHE A 276 -2.88 14.36 -13.27
N HIS A 277 -1.94 13.42 -13.22
CA HIS A 277 -1.93 12.23 -14.07
C HIS A 277 -3.16 11.33 -13.84
N LEU A 278 -3.56 11.14 -12.58
CA LEU A 278 -4.75 10.37 -12.21
C LEU A 278 -6.06 11.15 -12.44
N GLY A 279 -5.98 12.44 -12.77
CA GLY A 279 -7.14 13.31 -12.90
C GLY A 279 -7.94 13.43 -11.60
N ILE A 280 -7.30 13.47 -10.43
CA ILE A 280 -7.99 13.57 -9.14
C ILE A 280 -7.69 14.90 -8.44
N TRP A 281 -8.69 15.45 -7.76
CA TRP A 281 -8.59 16.67 -6.93
C TRP A 281 -7.80 17.82 -7.57
N PRO A 282 -8.25 18.34 -8.73
CA PRO A 282 -7.52 19.39 -9.44
C PRO A 282 -7.35 20.67 -8.60
N GLU A 283 -8.29 20.99 -7.72
CA GLU A 283 -8.17 22.10 -6.77
C GLU A 283 -6.97 21.90 -5.82
N LYS A 284 -6.81 20.69 -5.28
CA LYS A 284 -5.65 20.35 -4.43
C LYS A 284 -4.35 20.39 -5.21
N VAL A 285 -4.36 20.05 -6.51
CA VAL A 285 -3.18 20.23 -7.38
C VAL A 285 -2.79 21.70 -7.44
N LEU A 286 -3.74 22.61 -7.64
CA LEU A 286 -3.47 24.05 -7.63
C LEU A 286 -2.91 24.53 -6.29
N ASP A 287 -3.49 24.09 -5.16
CA ASP A 287 -3.00 24.43 -3.82
C ASP A 287 -1.53 23.99 -3.63
N ILE A 288 -1.19 22.76 -4.03
CA ILE A 288 0.18 22.24 -3.95
C ILE A 288 1.13 23.07 -4.83
N LEU A 289 0.72 23.38 -6.06
CA LEU A 289 1.52 24.14 -7.03
C LEU A 289 1.78 25.57 -6.55
N GLN A 290 0.78 26.21 -5.94
CA GLN A 290 0.94 27.52 -5.30
C GLN A 290 1.92 27.45 -4.11
N HIS A 291 1.82 26.41 -3.29
CA HIS A 291 2.76 26.21 -2.17
C HIS A 291 4.20 26.02 -2.66
N ILE A 292 4.41 25.22 -3.72
CA ILE A 292 5.74 25.04 -4.34
C ILE A 292 6.29 26.38 -4.85
N GLN A 293 5.46 27.20 -5.50
CA GLN A 293 5.88 28.51 -6.01
C GLN A 293 6.34 29.46 -4.89
N ALA A 294 5.71 29.38 -3.72
CA ALA A 294 6.09 30.15 -2.54
C ALA A 294 7.40 29.66 -1.91
N LEU A 295 7.65 28.35 -1.90
CA LEU A 295 8.85 27.74 -1.33
C LEU A 295 10.09 27.86 -2.23
N ASP A 296 9.93 27.65 -3.53
CA ASP A 296 11.01 27.66 -4.51
C ASP A 296 10.58 28.34 -5.83
N PRO A 297 10.82 29.66 -5.97
CA PRO A 297 10.50 30.40 -7.18
C PRO A 297 11.19 29.88 -8.45
N SER A 298 12.27 29.09 -8.34
CA SER A 298 12.95 28.53 -9.52
C SER A 298 12.10 27.51 -10.29
N GLN A 299 11.09 26.92 -9.64
CA GLN A 299 10.16 25.97 -10.27
C GLN A 299 9.09 26.64 -11.14
N HIS A 300 9.11 27.97 -11.29
CA HIS A 300 8.03 28.75 -11.93
C HIS A 300 7.58 28.21 -13.30
N GLY A 301 8.51 27.82 -14.16
CA GLY A 301 8.18 27.30 -15.49
C GLY A 301 7.37 25.99 -15.43
N ALA A 302 7.84 25.01 -14.65
CA ALA A 302 7.17 23.72 -14.49
C ALA A 302 5.82 23.86 -13.76
N VAL A 303 5.76 24.74 -12.75
CA VAL A 303 4.53 25.06 -12.02
C VAL A 303 3.51 25.71 -12.96
N GLY A 304 3.91 26.72 -13.74
CA GLY A 304 3.04 27.42 -14.68
C GLY A 304 2.39 26.49 -15.70
N TYR A 305 3.17 25.56 -16.27
CA TYR A 305 2.66 24.54 -17.19
C TYR A 305 1.57 23.67 -16.55
N LEU A 306 1.82 23.15 -15.34
CA LEU A 306 0.85 22.31 -14.65
C LEU A 306 -0.39 23.09 -14.20
N VAL A 307 -0.24 24.34 -13.76
CA VAL A 307 -1.37 25.21 -13.40
C VAL A 307 -2.29 25.41 -14.59
N GLN A 308 -1.74 25.78 -15.75
CA GLN A 308 -2.54 26.00 -16.97
C GLN A 308 -3.34 24.75 -17.33
N HIS A 309 -2.69 23.59 -17.44
CA HIS A 309 -3.39 22.36 -17.81
C HIS A 309 -4.36 21.85 -16.74
N THR A 310 -4.09 22.15 -15.47
CA THR A 310 -5.04 21.81 -14.38
C THR A 310 -6.30 22.67 -14.49
N LEU A 311 -6.17 23.96 -14.80
CA LEU A 311 -7.32 24.85 -15.03
C LEU A 311 -8.13 24.40 -16.26
N GLU A 312 -7.47 24.04 -17.36
CA GLU A 312 -8.13 23.47 -18.54
C GLU A 312 -8.92 22.19 -18.19
N HIS A 313 -8.38 21.33 -17.31
CA HIS A 313 -9.09 20.13 -16.84
C HIS A 313 -10.32 20.50 -15.99
N ILE A 314 -10.21 21.51 -15.11
CA ILE A 314 -11.36 21.99 -14.32
C ILE A 314 -12.44 22.55 -15.24
N GLU A 315 -12.08 23.33 -16.25
CA GLU A 315 -13.03 23.90 -17.22
C GLU A 315 -13.74 22.80 -18.01
N ARG A 316 -13.00 21.84 -18.57
CA ARG A 316 -13.60 20.69 -19.27
C ARG A 316 -14.56 19.89 -18.39
N ARG A 317 -14.24 19.69 -17.11
CA ARG A 317 -15.15 19.01 -16.17
C ARG A 317 -16.43 19.79 -15.88
N LYS A 318 -16.39 21.13 -15.94
CA LYS A 318 -17.59 21.95 -15.82
C LYS A 318 -18.44 21.89 -17.09
N GLU A 319 -17.80 21.68 -18.24
CA GLU A 319 -18.45 21.51 -19.54
C GLU A 319 -18.98 20.08 -19.78
N GLU A 320 -18.47 19.06 -19.07
CA GLU A 320 -19.00 17.69 -19.10
C GLU A 320 -20.44 17.66 -18.55
N VAL A 321 -21.41 17.80 -19.47
CA VAL A 321 -22.85 17.74 -19.22
C VAL A 321 -23.27 16.31 -18.90
N GLY A 322 -23.29 15.95 -17.61
CA GLY A 322 -23.87 14.68 -17.14
C GLY A 322 -23.31 13.41 -17.79
N PRO A 323 -23.81 12.23 -17.40
CA PRO A 323 -23.45 10.99 -18.09
C PRO A 323 -24.07 10.97 -19.51
N GLU A 324 -23.26 10.67 -20.54
CA GLU A 324 -23.76 10.43 -21.90
C GLU A 324 -24.80 9.29 -21.88
N VAL A 325 -26.04 9.59 -22.24
CA VAL A 325 -27.11 8.58 -22.30
C VAL A 325 -26.98 7.80 -23.60
N LYS A 326 -26.87 6.47 -23.52
CA LYS A 326 -26.75 5.58 -24.68
C LYS A 326 -28.06 4.82 -24.90
N HIS A 327 -28.79 5.22 -25.94
CA HIS A 327 -30.06 4.60 -26.30
C HIS A 327 -29.89 3.40 -27.22
N ARG A 328 -30.57 2.29 -26.94
CA ARG A 328 -30.55 1.09 -27.79
C ARG A 328 -31.24 1.31 -29.13
N SER A 329 -32.18 2.26 -29.18
CA SER A 329 -32.86 2.67 -30.40
C SER A 329 -31.96 3.39 -31.40
N ASP A 330 -30.80 3.91 -30.98
CA ASP A 330 -29.90 4.62 -31.87
C ASP A 330 -29.33 3.69 -32.94
N GLU A 331 -29.29 4.16 -34.19
CA GLU A 331 -28.79 3.40 -35.33
C GLU A 331 -27.38 2.82 -35.10
N LYS A 332 -26.51 3.63 -34.50
CA LYS A 332 -25.13 3.25 -34.16
C LYS A 332 -25.04 2.09 -33.16
N HIS A 333 -26.08 1.83 -32.37
CA HIS A 333 -26.07 0.84 -31.28
C HIS A 333 -26.78 -0.47 -31.65
N LYS A 334 -27.35 -0.59 -32.85
CA LYS A 334 -28.16 -1.75 -33.28
C LYS A 334 -27.43 -3.09 -33.19
N GLU A 335 -26.13 -3.11 -33.42
CA GLU A 335 -25.32 -4.33 -33.41
C GLU A 335 -24.92 -4.79 -31.99
N VAL A 336 -25.18 -3.99 -30.95
CA VAL A 336 -24.82 -4.31 -29.57
C VAL A 336 -25.77 -5.39 -29.02
N CYS A 337 -25.27 -6.61 -28.83
CA CYS A 337 -26.09 -7.76 -28.45
C CYS A 337 -26.26 -7.98 -26.94
N PHE A 338 -25.31 -7.55 -26.12
CA PHE A 338 -25.31 -7.81 -24.67
C PHE A 338 -25.57 -6.54 -23.89
N SER A 339 -26.20 -6.70 -22.72
CA SER A 339 -26.63 -5.61 -21.86
C SER A 339 -25.88 -5.56 -20.53
N ILE A 340 -25.91 -4.38 -19.90
CA ILE A 340 -25.34 -4.12 -18.59
C ILE A 340 -25.88 -5.10 -17.54
N GLY A 341 -24.97 -5.61 -16.71
CA GLY A 341 -25.30 -6.50 -15.59
C GLY A 341 -25.34 -7.98 -15.95
N LEU A 342 -25.24 -8.35 -17.23
CA LEU A 342 -25.08 -9.74 -17.63
C LEU A 342 -23.74 -10.32 -17.19
N ILE A 343 -23.78 -11.56 -16.70
CA ILE A 343 -22.60 -12.36 -16.38
C ILE A 343 -22.22 -13.17 -17.62
N MET A 344 -20.98 -12.98 -18.06
CA MET A 344 -20.44 -13.53 -19.29
C MET A 344 -19.22 -14.40 -18.98
N LYS A 345 -18.86 -15.24 -19.95
CA LYS A 345 -17.62 -15.99 -19.98
C LYS A 345 -16.84 -15.61 -21.24
N HIS A 346 -15.53 -15.44 -21.11
CA HIS A 346 -14.69 -15.20 -22.28
C HIS A 346 -14.36 -16.52 -22.97
N LYS A 347 -14.71 -16.67 -24.25
CA LYS A 347 -14.57 -17.92 -25.03
C LYS A 347 -13.14 -18.47 -25.05
N ARG A 348 -12.16 -17.60 -25.29
CA ARG A 348 -10.74 -17.98 -25.40
C ARG A 348 -10.03 -18.20 -24.07
N TYR A 349 -10.21 -17.28 -23.11
CA TYR A 349 -9.44 -17.26 -21.86
C TYR A 349 -10.19 -17.88 -20.68
N GLY A 350 -11.47 -18.20 -20.84
CA GLY A 350 -12.28 -18.94 -19.87
C GLY A 350 -12.69 -18.19 -18.60
N TYR A 351 -12.26 -16.93 -18.41
CA TYR A 351 -12.60 -16.15 -17.22
C TYR A 351 -14.07 -15.72 -17.21
N ASN A 352 -14.62 -15.59 -16.00
CA ASN A 352 -15.96 -15.04 -15.78
C ASN A 352 -15.89 -13.53 -15.55
N CYS A 353 -16.89 -12.80 -16.07
CA CYS A 353 -16.96 -11.36 -15.92
C CYS A 353 -18.40 -10.83 -15.93
N VAL A 354 -18.57 -9.57 -15.53
CA VAL A 354 -19.85 -8.85 -15.66
C VAL A 354 -19.66 -7.60 -16.51
N ILE A 355 -20.60 -7.35 -17.42
CA ILE A 355 -20.60 -6.16 -18.29
C ILE A 355 -21.07 -4.94 -17.52
N TYR A 356 -20.25 -3.88 -17.45
CA TYR A 356 -20.61 -2.59 -16.85
C TYR A 356 -20.59 -1.42 -17.84
N GLY A 357 -20.25 -1.67 -19.11
CA GLY A 357 -20.33 -0.68 -20.17
C GLY A 357 -20.21 -1.34 -21.55
N TRP A 358 -20.70 -0.67 -22.57
CA TRP A 358 -20.54 -1.10 -23.95
C TRP A 358 -20.32 0.09 -24.89
N ASP A 359 -19.60 -0.15 -25.98
CA ASP A 359 -19.40 0.77 -27.08
C ASP A 359 -19.77 0.08 -28.40
N PRO A 360 -20.36 0.80 -29.36
CA PRO A 360 -20.78 0.21 -30.64
C PRO A 360 -19.60 -0.21 -31.53
N ALA A 361 -18.42 0.35 -31.30
CA ALA A 361 -17.16 0.02 -31.95
C ALA A 361 -16.01 0.14 -30.93
N CYS A 362 -14.81 -0.31 -31.28
CA CYS A 362 -13.62 -0.17 -30.43
C CYS A 362 -13.25 1.32 -30.27
N MET A 363 -13.34 1.83 -29.04
CA MET A 363 -13.02 3.24 -28.73
C MET A 363 -11.58 3.48 -28.26
N MET A 364 -10.74 2.43 -28.28
CA MET A 364 -9.35 2.52 -27.82
C MET A 364 -8.42 3.14 -28.88
N GLY A 365 -7.33 3.77 -28.43
CA GLY A 365 -6.33 4.37 -29.32
C GLY A 365 -5.63 3.35 -30.24
N HIS A 366 -5.11 3.82 -31.38
CA HIS A 366 -4.48 2.97 -32.40
C HIS A 366 -3.36 2.05 -31.88
N GLU A 367 -2.53 2.52 -30.93
CA GLU A 367 -1.48 1.68 -30.35
C GLU A 367 -2.05 0.48 -29.59
N TRP A 368 -3.11 0.70 -28.81
CA TRP A 368 -3.78 -0.38 -28.07
C TRP A 368 -4.42 -1.39 -29.03
N ILE A 369 -5.12 -0.91 -30.07
CA ILE A 369 -5.74 -1.76 -31.10
C ILE A 369 -4.69 -2.65 -31.79
N ARG A 370 -3.51 -2.08 -32.09
CA ARG A 370 -2.38 -2.82 -32.67
C ARG A 370 -1.82 -3.85 -31.69
N ASN A 371 -1.56 -3.45 -30.45
CA ASN A 371 -0.96 -4.33 -29.43
C ASN A 371 -1.87 -5.50 -29.05
N MET A 372 -3.18 -5.26 -28.98
CA MET A 372 -4.19 -6.30 -28.73
C MET A 372 -4.59 -7.06 -30.00
N ASN A 373 -3.97 -6.73 -31.14
CA ASN A 373 -4.21 -7.33 -32.44
C ASN A 373 -5.69 -7.39 -32.85
N VAL A 374 -6.43 -6.31 -32.55
CA VAL A 374 -7.88 -6.21 -32.80
C VAL A 374 -8.21 -6.30 -34.29
N HIS A 375 -7.32 -5.83 -35.17
CA HIS A 375 -7.49 -5.93 -36.62
C HIS A 375 -7.55 -7.37 -37.14
N SER A 376 -6.96 -8.32 -36.41
CA SER A 376 -6.98 -9.74 -36.78
C SER A 376 -8.21 -10.48 -36.25
N LEU A 377 -9.07 -9.80 -35.48
CA LEU A 377 -10.34 -10.38 -35.05
C LEU A 377 -11.29 -10.54 -36.24
N PRO A 378 -12.09 -11.63 -36.32
CA PRO A 378 -13.00 -11.87 -37.44
C PRO A 378 -13.93 -10.69 -37.77
N HIS A 379 -14.42 -9.98 -36.75
CA HIS A 379 -15.29 -8.81 -36.93
C HIS A 379 -14.56 -7.47 -36.72
N GLY A 380 -13.23 -7.51 -36.53
CA GLY A 380 -12.35 -6.35 -36.46
C GLY A 380 -12.73 -5.33 -35.36
N PRO A 381 -12.29 -4.06 -35.49
CA PRO A 381 -12.56 -3.00 -34.52
C PRO A 381 -13.96 -2.36 -34.65
N HIS A 382 -14.72 -2.67 -35.71
CA HIS A 382 -16.03 -2.05 -35.96
C HIS A 382 -17.19 -2.76 -35.26
N GLN A 383 -16.97 -3.95 -34.71
CA GLN A 383 -17.95 -4.63 -33.86
C GLN A 383 -18.05 -3.95 -32.48
N PRO A 384 -19.12 -4.23 -31.71
CA PRO A 384 -19.22 -3.76 -30.33
C PRO A 384 -18.14 -4.31 -29.40
N PHE A 385 -17.76 -3.50 -28.42
CA PHE A 385 -16.85 -3.86 -27.34
C PHE A 385 -17.47 -3.57 -25.97
N TYR A 386 -17.04 -4.33 -24.96
CA TYR A 386 -17.60 -4.33 -23.63
C TYR A 386 -16.54 -4.06 -22.57
N ASN A 387 -16.86 -3.13 -21.67
CA ASN A 387 -16.14 -2.92 -20.44
C ASN A 387 -16.63 -3.94 -19.41
N VAL A 388 -15.73 -4.81 -18.94
CA VAL A 388 -16.08 -5.92 -18.06
C VAL A 388 -15.24 -5.95 -16.78
N LEU A 389 -15.89 -6.28 -15.66
CA LEU A 389 -15.23 -6.57 -14.39
C LEU A 389 -15.00 -8.07 -14.29
N VAL A 390 -13.76 -8.50 -14.08
CA VAL A 390 -13.36 -9.92 -14.13
C VAL A 390 -13.19 -10.50 -12.72
N GLU A 391 -13.41 -11.80 -12.56
CA GLU A 391 -13.28 -12.48 -11.26
C GLU A 391 -11.87 -12.42 -10.64
N ASP A 392 -10.83 -12.15 -11.44
CA ASP A 392 -9.46 -11.93 -10.97
C ASP A 392 -9.21 -10.52 -10.42
N GLY A 393 -10.23 -9.65 -10.44
CA GLY A 393 -10.14 -8.26 -9.98
C GLY A 393 -9.64 -7.27 -11.04
N SER A 394 -9.44 -7.70 -12.29
CA SER A 394 -9.08 -6.82 -13.40
C SER A 394 -10.31 -6.25 -14.12
N CYS A 395 -10.16 -5.03 -14.63
CA CYS A 395 -11.07 -4.46 -15.62
C CYS A 395 -10.52 -4.78 -17.02
N ARG A 396 -11.38 -5.25 -17.94
CA ARG A 396 -10.97 -5.57 -19.31
C ARG A 396 -11.92 -4.97 -20.33
N TYR A 397 -11.41 -4.79 -21.55
CA TYR A 397 -12.17 -4.35 -22.71
C TYR A 397 -12.24 -5.49 -23.74
N ALA A 398 -13.41 -6.10 -23.87
CA ALA A 398 -13.60 -7.35 -24.60
C ALA A 398 -14.48 -7.15 -25.85
N ALA A 399 -14.05 -7.71 -26.98
CA ALA A 399 -14.86 -7.73 -28.21
C ALA A 399 -16.11 -8.60 -28.03
N GLN A 400 -17.23 -8.19 -28.64
CA GLN A 400 -18.50 -8.92 -28.59
C GLN A 400 -18.36 -10.40 -28.93
N GLU A 401 -17.65 -10.70 -30.03
CA GLU A 401 -17.52 -12.08 -30.51
C GLU A 401 -16.79 -13.02 -29.53
N ASN A 402 -16.00 -12.45 -28.62
CA ASN A 402 -15.23 -13.21 -27.63
C ASN A 402 -16.01 -13.49 -26.34
N LEU A 403 -17.23 -12.97 -26.20
CA LEU A 403 -18.08 -13.19 -25.04
C LEU A 403 -19.21 -14.18 -25.36
N GLU A 404 -19.55 -14.99 -24.37
CA GLU A 404 -20.71 -15.88 -24.37
C GLU A 404 -21.41 -15.85 -23.01
N HIS A 405 -22.68 -16.25 -22.97
CA HIS A 405 -23.43 -16.34 -21.73
C HIS A 405 -22.80 -17.37 -20.79
N ASN A 406 -22.74 -17.04 -19.50
CA ASN A 406 -22.28 -17.98 -18.49
C ASN A 406 -23.37 -19.01 -18.20
N SER A 407 -23.09 -20.31 -18.31
CA SER A 407 -24.09 -21.35 -18.01
C SER A 407 -24.45 -21.45 -16.52
N GLU A 408 -23.53 -21.05 -15.63
CA GLU A 408 -23.70 -21.08 -14.18
C GLU A 408 -23.29 -19.72 -13.58
N PRO A 409 -24.13 -18.67 -13.72
CA PRO A 409 -23.81 -17.35 -13.21
C PRO A 409 -23.58 -17.38 -11.70
N ARG A 410 -22.46 -16.80 -11.26
CA ARG A 410 -22.07 -16.65 -9.85
C ARG A 410 -21.64 -15.21 -9.58
N GLU A 411 -21.67 -14.82 -8.30
CA GLU A 411 -21.21 -13.50 -7.88
C GLU A 411 -19.72 -13.33 -8.25
N ILE A 412 -19.41 -12.30 -9.04
CA ILE A 412 -18.06 -11.93 -9.46
C ILE A 412 -17.36 -11.20 -8.30
N PRO A 413 -16.25 -11.72 -7.74
CA PRO A 413 -15.55 -11.14 -6.60
C PRO A 413 -14.64 -9.97 -7.00
N HIS A 414 -15.21 -8.93 -7.62
CA HIS A 414 -14.46 -7.74 -8.07
C HIS A 414 -14.57 -6.58 -7.04
N PRO A 415 -13.46 -5.90 -6.68
CA PRO A 415 -13.46 -4.83 -5.68
C PRO A 415 -14.36 -3.64 -6.03
N ASP A 416 -14.47 -3.34 -7.33
CA ASP A 416 -15.26 -2.21 -7.84
C ASP A 416 -16.70 -2.57 -8.24
N ILE A 417 -17.19 -3.78 -7.94
CA ILE A 417 -18.54 -4.20 -8.33
C ILE A 417 -19.62 -3.22 -7.85
N GLY A 418 -19.49 -2.72 -6.61
CA GLY A 418 -20.45 -1.79 -6.02
C GLY A 418 -20.40 -0.39 -6.61
N ARG A 419 -19.31 -0.01 -7.31
CA ARG A 419 -19.23 1.25 -8.03
C ARG A 419 -20.31 1.35 -9.11
N TYR A 420 -20.69 0.22 -9.70
CA TYR A 420 -21.57 0.14 -10.87
C TYR A 420 -22.93 -0.51 -10.57
N PHE A 421 -22.95 -1.46 -9.63
CA PHE A 421 -24.15 -2.27 -9.35
C PHE A 421 -24.61 -2.13 -7.91
N CYS A 422 -25.93 -2.18 -7.70
CA CYS A 422 -26.53 -2.10 -6.37
C CYS A 422 -26.86 -3.50 -5.79
N GLU A 423 -27.10 -4.51 -6.63
CA GLU A 423 -27.51 -5.84 -6.20
C GLU A 423 -27.07 -6.94 -7.17
N PHE A 424 -26.75 -8.13 -6.63
CA PHE A 424 -26.66 -9.38 -7.39
C PHE A 424 -27.92 -10.22 -7.13
N THR A 425 -28.65 -10.56 -8.19
CA THR A 425 -29.96 -11.25 -8.12
C THR A 425 -29.85 -12.77 -8.06
N GLY A 426 -28.64 -13.32 -8.28
CA GLY A 426 -28.39 -14.75 -8.43
C GLY A 426 -28.04 -15.15 -9.86
N THR A 427 -28.49 -14.39 -10.87
CA THR A 427 -28.22 -14.65 -12.29
C THR A 427 -27.60 -13.47 -13.03
N HIS A 428 -27.84 -12.25 -12.56
CA HIS A 428 -27.33 -11.00 -13.13
C HIS A 428 -27.19 -9.93 -12.04
N TYR A 429 -26.60 -8.80 -12.40
CA TYR A 429 -26.49 -7.64 -11.53
C TYR A 429 -27.50 -6.55 -11.91
N LEU A 430 -28.04 -5.88 -10.90
CA LEU A 430 -28.84 -4.67 -11.06
C LEU A 430 -27.92 -3.45 -11.04
N ALA A 431 -27.99 -2.64 -12.09
CA ALA A 431 -27.30 -1.36 -12.20
C ALA A 431 -27.66 -0.44 -11.03
N ASN A 432 -26.76 0.47 -10.66
CA ASN A 432 -27.10 1.58 -9.78
C ASN A 432 -27.67 2.75 -10.58
N THR A 433 -28.14 3.80 -9.90
CA THR A 433 -28.79 4.95 -10.54
C THR A 433 -27.93 5.62 -11.61
N GLU A 434 -26.61 5.77 -11.40
CA GLU A 434 -25.74 6.39 -12.41
C GLU A 434 -25.69 5.55 -13.69
N LEU A 435 -25.57 4.24 -13.54
CA LEU A 435 -25.47 3.33 -14.67
C LEU A 435 -26.82 3.13 -15.38
N GLU A 436 -27.92 3.18 -14.65
CA GLU A 436 -29.29 3.21 -15.21
C GLU A 436 -29.53 4.48 -16.03
N ILE A 437 -29.08 5.65 -15.57
CA ILE A 437 -29.17 6.89 -16.36
C ILE A 437 -28.38 6.76 -17.67
N ARG A 438 -27.19 6.15 -17.61
CA ARG A 438 -26.32 5.96 -18.79
C ARG A 438 -26.88 4.95 -19.79
N TYR A 439 -27.54 3.89 -19.30
CA TYR A 439 -28.06 2.77 -20.11
C TYR A 439 -29.52 2.45 -19.75
N PRO A 440 -30.48 3.34 -20.09
CA PRO A 440 -31.84 3.28 -19.57
C PRO A 440 -32.64 2.05 -20.02
N GLU A 441 -32.30 1.45 -21.17
CA GLU A 441 -33.03 0.32 -21.78
C GLU A 441 -32.44 -1.06 -21.40
N ASP A 442 -31.24 -1.10 -20.80
CA ASP A 442 -30.49 -2.34 -20.63
C ASP A 442 -31.08 -3.27 -19.56
N LEU A 443 -31.78 -2.74 -18.56
CA LEU A 443 -32.35 -3.56 -17.48
C LEU A 443 -33.44 -4.51 -18.01
N GLU A 444 -34.31 -4.03 -18.89
CA GLU A 444 -35.38 -4.83 -19.50
C GLU A 444 -34.80 -5.92 -20.40
N LEU A 445 -33.79 -5.57 -21.21
CA LEU A 445 -33.05 -6.51 -22.06
C LEU A 445 -32.35 -7.59 -21.24
N THR A 446 -31.69 -7.21 -20.14
CA THR A 446 -31.03 -8.15 -19.23
C THR A 446 -32.04 -9.12 -18.64
N ARG A 447 -33.21 -8.65 -18.18
CA ARG A 447 -34.27 -9.52 -17.62
C ARG A 447 -34.82 -10.49 -18.65
N ALA A 448 -35.14 -10.02 -19.85
CA ALA A 448 -35.64 -10.87 -20.94
C ALA A 448 -34.62 -11.95 -21.33
N THR A 449 -33.35 -11.57 -21.43
CA THR A 449 -32.24 -12.48 -21.75
C THR A 449 -32.05 -13.55 -20.67
N VAL A 450 -32.00 -13.14 -19.40
CA VAL A 450 -31.88 -14.05 -18.26
C VAL A 450 -33.06 -15.02 -18.19
N GLN A 451 -34.28 -14.54 -18.44
CA GLN A 451 -35.46 -15.41 -18.45
C GLN A 451 -35.36 -16.49 -19.55
N LYS A 452 -34.93 -16.11 -20.76
CA LYS A 452 -34.75 -17.03 -21.88
C LYS A 452 -33.66 -18.08 -21.63
N ILE A 453 -32.56 -17.70 -20.98
CA ILE A 453 -31.39 -18.58 -20.79
C ILE A 453 -31.59 -19.52 -19.61
N TYR A 454 -32.04 -19.01 -18.46
CA TYR A 454 -31.99 -19.76 -17.19
C TYR A 454 -33.33 -20.31 -16.70
N SER A 455 -34.46 -19.89 -17.30
CA SER A 455 -35.77 -20.46 -16.91
C SER A 455 -36.01 -21.84 -17.52
N SER A 456 -35.32 -22.16 -18.61
CA SER A 456 -35.39 -23.44 -19.34
C SER A 456 -34.69 -24.61 -18.62
N SER A 457 -33.95 -24.33 -17.55
CA SER A 457 -33.16 -25.34 -16.80
C SER A 457 -33.89 -25.85 -15.55
N LYS A 458 -35.20 -25.62 -15.44
CA LYS A 458 -36.04 -26.00 -14.29
C LYS A 458 -37.18 -26.98 -14.62
N GLU A 459 -37.24 -27.51 -15.84
CA GLU A 459 -38.17 -28.60 -16.20
C GLU A 459 -37.50 -29.98 -16.10
#